data_AF-A0AAJ2NXP3-F1
#
_entry.id   AF-A0AAJ2NXP3-F1
#
_cell.length_a   1.000
_cell.length_b   1.000
_cell.length_c   1.000
_cell.angle_alpha   90.00
_cell.angle_beta   90.00
_cell.angle_gamma   90.00
#
_symmetry.space_group_name_H-M   'P 1'
#
loop_
_entity.id
_entity.type
_entity.pdbx_description
1 polymer ?
#
loop_
_entity_poly.entity_id
_entity_poly.type
_entity_poly.pdbx_seq_one_letter_code
_entity_poly.pdbx_strand_id
1 'polypeptide(L)'
;MSGPAAVRATGLAAALRLGPAIVDDLWRSLRRREPRYVRLVGRPGDTAVMTSPDADPAVNRLAADSGLRRSEFRDDVAARILARIGFYSPMRHTRRITCPALVQIATEDAITPAATARRAAQRIPRGRYLEYPCEHFDPYVDPHFERIIADQLEFLTSVTGSVD
;
A
#
# COMPACT_ATOMS: atom_id res chain seq x y z
N MET A 1 -1.23 -0.62 -8.37
CA MET A 1 0.11 -0.02 -8.48
C MET A 1 1.09 -1.01 -9.12
N SER A 2 2.26 -0.59 -9.60
CA SER A 2 3.17 -1.46 -10.36
C SER A 2 4.11 -2.23 -9.42
N GLY A 3 4.06 -3.57 -9.40
CA GLY A 3 4.90 -4.41 -8.53
C GLY A 3 6.40 -4.10 -8.62
N PRO A 4 7.00 -4.01 -9.82
CA PRO A 4 8.41 -3.64 -9.96
C PRO A 4 8.74 -2.21 -9.51
N ALA A 5 7.76 -1.30 -9.48
CA ALA A 5 7.97 0.05 -8.97
C ALA A 5 7.96 0.04 -7.44
N ALA A 6 7.05 -0.71 -6.82
CA ALA A 6 7.00 -0.88 -5.37
C ALA A 6 8.29 -1.50 -4.82
N VAL A 7 8.79 -2.59 -5.45
CA VAL A 7 10.06 -3.23 -5.04
C VAL A 7 11.26 -2.26 -5.13
N ARG A 8 11.26 -1.38 -6.15
CA ARG A 8 12.31 -0.36 -6.29
C ARG A 8 12.20 0.73 -5.23
N ALA A 9 10.98 1.16 -4.91
CA ALA A 9 10.71 2.17 -3.90
C ALA A 9 11.13 1.70 -2.49
N THR A 10 10.88 0.43 -2.15
CA THR A 10 11.34 -0.19 -0.89
C THR A 10 12.86 -0.38 -0.80
N GLY A 11 13.59 -0.25 -1.91
CA GLY A 11 15.04 -0.39 -1.97
C GLY A 11 15.53 -1.85 -2.08
N LEU A 12 16.55 -2.06 -2.92
CA LEU A 12 17.15 -3.37 -3.16
C LEU A 12 17.73 -4.01 -1.89
N ALA A 13 18.22 -3.20 -0.95
CA ALA A 13 18.82 -3.67 0.28
C ALA A 13 17.78 -4.29 1.25
N ALA A 14 16.55 -3.78 1.29
CA ALA A 14 15.47 -4.39 2.07
C ALA A 14 15.03 -5.73 1.42
N ALA A 15 14.90 -5.74 0.08
CA ALA A 15 14.59 -6.95 -0.68
C ALA A 15 15.61 -8.08 -0.46
N LEU A 16 16.91 -7.76 -0.44
CA LEU A 16 17.97 -8.75 -0.17
C LEU A 16 17.90 -9.32 1.25
N ARG A 17 17.61 -8.49 2.26
CA ARG A 17 17.45 -8.94 3.66
C ARG A 17 16.27 -9.90 3.84
N LEU A 18 15.21 -9.74 3.06
CA LEU A 18 14.03 -10.61 3.09
C LEU A 18 14.25 -11.94 2.34
N GLY A 19 15.25 -12.03 1.46
CA GLY A 19 15.54 -13.21 0.64
C GLY A 19 15.56 -14.55 1.40
N PRO A 20 16.32 -14.69 2.51
CA PRO A 20 16.35 -15.94 3.28
C PRO A 20 14.97 -16.34 3.83
N ALA A 21 14.19 -15.37 4.33
CA ALA A 21 12.85 -15.62 4.85
C ALA A 21 11.88 -16.04 3.74
N ILE A 22 12.01 -15.45 2.54
CA ILE A 22 11.22 -15.82 1.36
C ILE A 22 11.51 -17.27 0.95
N VAL A 23 12.80 -17.64 0.86
CA VAL A 23 13.21 -19.00 0.47
C VAL A 23 12.75 -20.04 1.50
N ASP A 24 12.94 -19.77 2.80
CA ASP A 24 12.44 -20.64 3.88
C ASP A 24 10.92 -20.81 3.79
N ASP A 25 10.17 -19.72 3.57
CA ASP A 25 8.71 -19.78 3.50
C ASP A 25 8.19 -20.53 2.27
N LEU A 26 8.86 -20.38 1.12
CA LEU A 26 8.54 -21.17 -0.08
C LEU A 26 8.78 -22.67 0.16
N TRP A 27 9.88 -23.03 0.82
CA TRP A 27 10.16 -24.42 1.17
C TRP A 27 9.14 -24.97 2.18
N ARG A 28 8.76 -24.19 3.19
CA ARG A 28 7.68 -24.51 4.13
C ARG A 28 6.37 -24.74 3.41
N SER A 29 6.03 -23.87 2.44
CA SER A 29 4.85 -24.03 1.59
C SER A 29 4.82 -25.37 0.86
N LEU A 30 5.95 -25.75 0.24
CA LEU A 30 6.07 -27.03 -0.49
C LEU A 30 5.87 -28.23 0.44
N ARG A 31 6.28 -28.11 1.72
CA ARG A 31 6.10 -29.16 2.74
C ARG A 31 4.80 -29.03 3.55
N ARG A 32 3.86 -28.17 3.12
CA ARG A 32 2.59 -27.88 3.82
C ARG A 32 2.77 -27.49 5.30
N ARG A 33 3.88 -26.81 5.63
CA ARG A 33 4.16 -26.28 6.97
C ARG A 33 3.59 -24.87 7.14
N GLU A 34 3.44 -24.47 8.39
CA GLU A 34 3.05 -23.11 8.75
C GLU A 34 3.99 -22.06 8.13
N PRO A 35 3.44 -20.90 7.70
CA PRO A 35 4.24 -19.88 7.06
C PRO A 35 5.30 -19.27 7.98
N ARG A 36 6.45 -18.92 7.38
CA ARG A 36 7.40 -18.01 8.00
C ARG A 36 6.91 -16.58 7.76
N TYR A 37 6.59 -15.89 8.83
CA TYR A 37 6.17 -14.49 8.81
C TYR A 37 7.37 -13.54 8.94
N VAL A 38 7.25 -12.37 8.32
CA VAL A 38 8.18 -11.24 8.41
C VAL A 38 7.39 -9.97 8.74
N ARG A 39 8.02 -9.02 9.43
CA ARG A 39 7.37 -7.76 9.81
C ARG A 39 6.94 -6.98 8.57
N LEU A 40 5.73 -6.44 8.59
CA LEU A 40 5.24 -5.58 7.52
C LEU A 40 5.97 -4.23 7.57
N VAL A 41 6.04 -3.61 8.74
CA VAL A 41 6.73 -2.33 8.94
C VAL A 41 7.90 -2.44 9.93
N GLY A 42 9.01 -1.77 9.59
CA GLY A 42 10.19 -1.67 10.41
C GLY A 42 10.96 -0.37 10.14
N ARG A 43 12.03 -0.14 10.90
CA ARG A 43 12.90 1.02 10.73
C ARG A 43 13.84 0.82 9.54
N PRO A 44 14.42 1.89 8.96
CA PRO A 44 15.50 1.77 7.98
C PRO A 44 16.61 0.83 8.47
N GLY A 45 16.85 -0.25 7.73
CA GLY A 45 17.85 -1.28 8.08
C GLY A 45 17.28 -2.57 8.66
N ASP A 46 16.03 -2.57 9.13
CA ASP A 46 15.36 -3.76 9.64
C ASP A 46 15.03 -4.78 8.52
N THR A 47 14.80 -6.02 8.91
CA THR A 47 14.25 -7.05 8.01
C THR A 47 12.71 -6.97 8.03
N ALA A 48 12.16 -5.99 7.31
CA ALA A 48 10.73 -5.75 7.17
C ALA A 48 10.36 -5.36 5.73
N VAL A 49 9.08 -5.46 5.38
CA VAL A 49 8.59 -5.18 4.01
C VAL A 49 8.68 -3.70 3.66
N MET A 50 8.31 -2.83 4.59
CA MET A 50 8.31 -1.37 4.45
C MET A 50 9.25 -0.79 5.51
N THR A 51 10.36 -0.20 5.04
CA THR A 51 11.41 0.36 5.90
C THR A 51 11.73 1.81 5.57
N SER A 52 10.78 2.54 4.99
CA SER A 52 10.93 3.99 4.81
C SER A 52 10.90 4.69 6.18
N PRO A 53 11.60 5.83 6.36
CA PRO A 53 11.72 6.49 7.66
C PRO A 53 10.37 6.87 8.31
N ASP A 54 9.37 7.15 7.48
CA ASP A 54 8.01 7.55 7.84
C ASP A 54 7.08 6.39 8.23
N ALA A 55 7.34 5.17 7.73
CA ALA A 55 6.39 4.07 7.84
C ALA A 55 6.16 3.61 9.30
N ASP A 56 7.23 3.39 10.07
CA ASP A 56 7.11 2.91 11.45
C ASP A 56 6.42 3.94 12.38
N PRO A 57 6.81 5.23 12.37
CA PRO A 57 6.07 6.27 13.08
C PRO A 57 4.61 6.38 12.63
N ALA A 58 4.33 6.28 11.32
CA ALA A 58 2.97 6.42 10.80
C ALA A 58 2.04 5.28 11.23
N VAL A 59 2.51 4.03 11.28
CA VAL A 59 1.72 2.92 11.83
C VAL A 59 1.41 3.11 13.32
N ASN A 60 2.35 3.69 14.08
CA ASN A 60 2.09 4.03 15.49
C ASN A 60 1.03 5.13 15.61
N ARG A 61 1.06 6.16 14.75
CA ARG A 61 0.01 7.19 14.69
C ARG A 61 -1.35 6.57 14.37
N LEU A 62 -1.42 5.72 13.35
CA LEU A 62 -2.66 5.04 12.94
C LEU A 62 -3.24 4.18 14.08
N ALA A 63 -2.39 3.44 14.79
CA ALA A 63 -2.81 2.65 15.94
C ALA A 63 -3.37 3.55 17.05
N ALA A 64 -2.67 4.64 17.38
CA ALA A 64 -3.10 5.59 18.40
C ALA A 64 -4.45 6.25 18.07
N ASP A 65 -4.61 6.76 16.84
CA ASP A 65 -5.86 7.37 16.37
C ASP A 65 -7.02 6.37 16.36
N SER A 66 -6.72 5.08 16.15
CA SER A 66 -7.70 3.99 16.23
C SER A 66 -8.00 3.52 17.66
N GLY A 67 -7.34 4.08 18.68
CA GLY A 67 -7.45 3.62 20.07
C GLY A 67 -6.84 2.23 20.32
N LEU A 68 -5.91 1.80 19.47
CA LEU A 68 -5.28 0.48 19.50
C LEU A 68 -3.80 0.58 19.89
N ARG A 69 -3.30 -0.49 20.51
CA ARG A 69 -1.87 -0.76 20.68
C ARG A 69 -1.39 -1.66 19.55
N ARG A 70 -0.10 -1.53 19.22
CA ARG A 70 0.53 -2.33 18.15
C ARG A 70 0.48 -3.84 18.37
N SER A 71 0.32 -4.30 19.61
CA SER A 71 0.16 -5.72 19.94
C SER A 71 -1.25 -6.26 19.70
N GLU A 72 -2.22 -5.40 19.40
CA GLU A 72 -3.63 -5.78 19.20
C GLU A 72 -3.95 -6.13 17.75
N PHE A 73 -2.99 -5.96 16.83
CA PHE A 73 -3.11 -6.35 15.42
C PHE A 73 -1.84 -7.04 14.92
N ARG A 74 -1.99 -7.82 13.84
CA ARG A 74 -0.85 -8.44 13.16
C ARG A 74 -0.14 -7.41 12.29
N ASP A 75 1.12 -7.13 12.61
CA ASP A 75 2.05 -6.30 11.82
C ASP A 75 3.06 -7.19 11.07
N ASP A 76 2.58 -8.32 10.54
CA ASP A 76 3.39 -9.31 9.84
C ASP A 76 2.67 -9.92 8.62
N VAL A 77 3.45 -10.41 7.67
CA VAL A 77 2.97 -11.09 6.46
C VAL A 77 3.77 -12.35 6.21
N ALA A 78 3.15 -13.35 5.59
CA ALA A 78 3.85 -14.56 5.16
C ALA A 78 4.90 -14.21 4.09
N ALA A 79 6.17 -14.54 4.30
CA ALA A 79 7.26 -14.08 3.44
C ALA A 79 7.10 -14.52 1.97
N ARG A 80 6.42 -15.63 1.69
CA ARG A 80 6.13 -16.11 0.32
C ARG A 80 5.34 -15.11 -0.52
N ILE A 81 4.59 -14.17 0.07
CA ILE A 81 3.89 -13.13 -0.70
C ILE A 81 4.87 -12.23 -1.45
N LEU A 82 6.05 -11.99 -0.86
CA LEU A 82 7.08 -11.11 -1.42
C LEU A 82 7.67 -11.67 -2.71
N ALA A 83 7.70 -13.00 -2.87
CA ALA A 83 8.08 -13.66 -4.12
C ALA A 83 7.12 -13.34 -5.28
N ARG A 84 5.89 -12.90 -4.99
CA ARG A 84 4.86 -12.59 -5.99
C ARG A 84 4.69 -11.09 -6.22
N ILE A 85 4.94 -10.25 -5.21
CA ILE A 85 4.69 -8.80 -5.27
C ILE A 85 5.37 -8.15 -6.47
N GLY A 86 6.65 -8.48 -6.75
CA GLY A 86 7.38 -7.94 -7.89
C GLY A 86 6.75 -8.25 -9.25
N PHE A 87 6.03 -9.37 -9.36
CA PHE A 87 5.37 -9.80 -10.60
C PHE A 87 3.92 -9.35 -10.70
N TYR A 88 3.33 -8.88 -9.59
CA TYR A 88 1.95 -8.44 -9.54
C TYR A 88 1.83 -6.98 -9.96
N SER A 89 1.26 -6.73 -11.15
CA SER A 89 1.12 -5.38 -11.71
C SER A 89 -0.32 -5.04 -12.08
N PRO A 90 -1.19 -4.70 -11.09
CA PRO A 90 -2.56 -4.23 -11.31
C PRO A 90 -2.69 -3.13 -12.38
N MET A 91 -1.71 -2.24 -12.49
CA MET A 91 -1.69 -1.16 -13.50
C MET A 91 -1.83 -1.69 -14.95
N ARG A 92 -1.41 -2.92 -15.24
CA ARG A 92 -1.57 -3.53 -16.57
C ARG A 92 -3.03 -3.73 -16.97
N HIS A 93 -3.93 -3.78 -15.99
CA HIS A 93 -5.35 -4.08 -16.15
C HIS A 93 -6.25 -2.87 -15.98
N THR A 94 -5.73 -1.66 -15.73
CA THR A 94 -6.57 -0.47 -15.45
C THR A 94 -7.52 -0.10 -16.59
N ARG A 95 -7.16 -0.41 -17.84
CA ARG A 95 -8.05 -0.24 -19.00
C ARG A 95 -9.30 -1.13 -18.97
N ARG A 96 -9.29 -2.20 -18.16
CA ARG A 96 -10.43 -3.10 -17.97
C ARG A 96 -11.41 -2.59 -16.91
N ILE A 97 -11.11 -1.46 -16.25
CA ILE A 97 -12.01 -0.89 -15.25
C ILE A 97 -13.20 -0.26 -15.98
N THR A 98 -14.28 -1.03 -15.94
CA THR A 98 -15.67 -0.75 -16.32
C THR A 98 -16.21 0.58 -15.86
N CYS A 99 -16.33 0.67 -14.54
CA CYS A 99 -17.09 1.65 -13.78
C CYS A 99 -16.36 2.99 -13.65
N PRO A 100 -17.08 4.06 -13.27
CA PRO A 100 -16.44 5.26 -12.74
C PRO A 100 -15.50 4.86 -11.59
N ALA A 101 -14.30 5.45 -11.56
CA ALA A 101 -13.34 5.20 -10.49
C ALA A 101 -12.62 6.49 -10.08
N LEU A 102 -12.46 6.70 -8.78
CA LEU A 102 -11.62 7.73 -8.20
C LEU A 102 -10.28 7.11 -7.78
N VAL A 103 -9.18 7.79 -8.11
CA VAL A 103 -7.82 7.47 -7.62
C VAL A 103 -7.30 8.65 -6.83
N GLN A 104 -7.12 8.49 -5.53
CA GLN A 104 -6.54 9.51 -4.66
C GLN A 104 -5.05 9.25 -4.50
N ILE A 105 -4.23 10.28 -4.72
CA ILE A 105 -2.79 10.17 -4.85
C ILE A 105 -2.11 11.05 -3.80
N ALA A 106 -1.39 10.43 -2.88
CA ALA A 106 -0.42 11.10 -2.02
C ALA A 106 0.84 11.47 -2.85
N THR A 107 1.17 12.74 -2.96
CA THR A 107 2.26 13.20 -3.84
C THR A 107 3.65 12.95 -3.27
N GLU A 108 3.76 12.78 -1.96
CA GLU A 108 5.01 12.54 -1.23
C GLU A 108 5.15 11.05 -0.83
N ASP A 109 4.34 10.18 -1.43
CA ASP A 109 4.35 8.74 -1.16
C ASP A 109 5.66 8.07 -1.61
N ALA A 110 6.48 7.72 -0.62
CA ALA A 110 7.75 7.02 -0.80
C ALA A 110 7.60 5.51 -1.11
N ILE A 111 6.41 4.93 -0.92
CA ILE A 111 6.13 3.50 -1.08
C ILE A 111 5.51 3.23 -2.46
N THR A 112 4.64 4.14 -2.90
CA THR A 112 3.74 3.95 -4.03
C THR A 112 3.79 5.18 -4.94
N PRO A 113 4.87 5.36 -5.73
CA PRO A 113 5.20 6.65 -6.34
C PRO A 113 4.07 7.29 -7.13
N ALA A 114 3.78 8.57 -6.86
CA ALA A 114 2.67 9.34 -7.43
C ALA A 114 2.60 9.27 -8.97
N ALA A 115 3.74 9.35 -9.67
CA ALA A 115 3.78 9.24 -11.13
C ALA A 115 3.21 7.90 -11.66
N THR A 116 3.41 6.80 -10.91
CA THR A 116 2.82 5.49 -11.26
C THR A 116 1.32 5.48 -11.03
N ALA A 117 0.84 6.12 -9.96
CA ALA A 117 -0.58 6.23 -9.65
C ALA A 117 -1.32 7.07 -10.69
N ARG A 118 -0.73 8.23 -11.05
CA ARG A 118 -1.24 9.11 -12.10
C ARG A 118 -1.36 8.38 -13.45
N ARG A 119 -0.32 7.64 -13.84
CA ARG A 119 -0.34 6.83 -15.06
C ARG A 119 -1.40 5.71 -15.00
N ALA A 120 -1.62 5.12 -13.83
CA ALA A 120 -2.67 4.13 -13.65
C ALA A 120 -4.06 4.75 -13.82
N ALA A 121 -4.32 5.90 -13.19
CA ALA A 121 -5.57 6.63 -13.24
C ALA A 121 -5.92 7.09 -14.66
N GLN A 122 -4.95 7.69 -15.37
CA GLN A 122 -5.10 8.13 -16.76
C GLN A 122 -5.44 6.99 -17.75
N ARG A 123 -5.21 5.73 -17.37
CA ARG A 123 -5.54 4.57 -18.21
C ARG A 123 -6.93 4.02 -17.95
N ILE A 124 -7.65 4.51 -16.93
CA ILE A 124 -9.02 4.10 -16.62
C ILE A 124 -9.97 4.91 -17.51
N PRO A 125 -10.83 4.28 -18.33
CA PRO A 125 -11.71 5.00 -19.27
C PRO A 125 -12.62 6.04 -18.60
N ARG A 126 -13.11 5.74 -17.39
CA ARG A 126 -13.96 6.62 -16.57
C ARG A 126 -13.26 7.02 -15.26
N GLY A 127 -11.94 7.19 -15.32
CA GLY A 127 -11.11 7.51 -14.16
C GLY A 127 -11.06 9.00 -13.86
N ARG A 128 -11.22 9.35 -12.59
CA ARG A 128 -10.86 10.66 -12.01
C ARG A 128 -9.71 10.45 -11.04
N TYR A 129 -8.84 11.43 -10.88
CA TYR A 129 -7.85 11.41 -9.80
C TYR A 129 -7.75 12.74 -9.10
N LEU A 130 -7.40 12.69 -7.82
CA LEU A 130 -7.13 13.84 -6.96
C LEU A 130 -5.75 13.64 -6.33
N GLU A 131 -5.03 14.74 -6.10
CA GLU A 131 -3.68 14.71 -5.54
C GLU A 131 -3.64 15.50 -4.23
N TYR A 132 -2.89 14.99 -3.25
CA TYR A 132 -2.78 15.54 -1.91
C TYR A 132 -1.29 15.65 -1.54
N PRO A 133 -0.82 16.79 -1.01
CA PRO A 133 0.55 16.96 -0.51
C PRO A 133 0.70 16.26 0.84
N CYS A 134 0.82 14.93 0.80
CA CYS A 134 0.96 14.08 1.98
C CYS A 134 1.72 12.78 1.67
N GLU A 135 2.12 12.07 2.71
CA GLU A 135 2.84 10.78 2.66
C GLU A 135 1.86 9.60 2.54
N HIS A 136 2.39 8.37 2.47
CA HIS A 136 1.61 7.16 2.20
C HIS A 136 0.47 6.89 3.20
N PHE A 137 0.71 7.17 4.48
CA PHE A 137 -0.19 6.84 5.58
C PHE A 137 -1.01 8.03 6.09
N ASP A 138 -0.64 9.25 5.70
CA ASP A 138 -1.36 10.45 6.12
C ASP A 138 -2.84 10.47 5.70
N PRO A 139 -3.29 9.83 4.60
CA PRO A 139 -4.72 9.74 4.29
C PRO A 139 -5.63 9.15 5.37
N TYR A 140 -5.06 8.39 6.30
CA TYR A 140 -5.80 7.67 7.33
C TYR A 140 -5.89 8.40 8.67
N VAL A 141 -5.28 9.59 8.78
CA VAL A 141 -5.17 10.35 10.03
C VAL A 141 -5.37 11.84 9.79
N ASP A 142 -5.58 12.60 10.86
CA ASP A 142 -5.64 14.05 10.77
C ASP A 142 -4.28 14.65 10.34
N PRO A 143 -4.29 15.77 9.59
CA PRO A 143 -5.46 16.57 9.18
C PRO A 143 -6.06 16.16 7.81
N HIS A 144 -5.55 15.11 7.16
CA HIS A 144 -5.91 14.77 5.78
C HIS A 144 -7.17 13.91 5.68
N PHE A 145 -7.46 13.12 6.71
CA PHE A 145 -8.56 12.15 6.74
C PHE A 145 -9.90 12.75 6.29
N GLU A 146 -10.38 13.79 7.00
CA GLU A 146 -11.69 14.40 6.74
C GLU A 146 -11.87 14.87 5.30
N ARG A 147 -10.85 15.54 4.75
CA ARG A 147 -10.87 16.02 3.36
C ARG A 147 -10.91 14.86 2.36
N ILE A 148 -10.10 13.83 2.58
CA ILE A 148 -10.01 12.68 1.69
C ILE A 148 -11.31 11.88 1.68
N ILE A 149 -11.94 11.71 2.84
CA ILE A 149 -13.26 11.08 2.96
C ILE A 149 -14.34 11.94 2.28
N ALA A 150 -14.34 13.26 2.48
CA ALA A 150 -15.29 14.16 1.82
C ALA A 150 -15.22 14.03 0.29
N ASP A 151 -14.02 13.99 -0.28
CA ASP A 151 -13.81 13.81 -1.73
C ASP A 151 -14.29 12.42 -2.22
N GLN A 152 -14.13 11.36 -1.40
CA GLN A 152 -14.67 10.02 -1.71
C GLN A 152 -16.20 10.03 -1.74
N LEU A 153 -16.83 10.66 -0.75
CA LEU A 153 -18.29 10.78 -0.64
C LEU A 153 -18.88 11.62 -1.76
N GLU A 154 -18.24 12.74 -2.12
CA GLU A 154 -18.63 13.56 -3.28
C GLU A 154 -18.56 12.74 -4.56
N PHE A 155 -17.47 11.99 -4.77
CA PHE A 155 -17.33 11.13 -5.93
C PHE A 155 -18.43 10.07 -5.98
N LEU A 156 -18.69 9.36 -4.88
CA LEU A 156 -19.73 8.34 -4.80
C LEU A 156 -21.12 8.93 -5.12
N THR A 157 -21.47 10.04 -4.47
CA THR A 157 -22.73 10.76 -4.73
C THR A 157 -22.86 11.16 -6.19
N SER A 158 -21.78 11.62 -6.82
CA SER A 158 -21.78 12.02 -8.23
C SER A 158 -22.03 10.87 -9.22
N VAL A 159 -21.78 9.61 -8.81
CA VAL A 159 -21.91 8.43 -9.69
C VAL A 159 -23.09 7.52 -9.34
N THR A 160 -23.61 7.59 -8.12
CA THR A 160 -24.81 6.84 -7.68
C THR A 160 -26.08 7.68 -7.66
N GLY A 161 -25.97 9.01 -7.68
CA GLY A 161 -27.05 9.90 -7.24
C GLY A 161 -27.06 10.03 -5.71
N SER A 162 -27.74 11.06 -5.18
CA SER A 162 -28.00 11.17 -3.75
C SER A 162 -28.87 10.00 -3.31
N VAL A 163 -28.48 9.35 -2.21
CA VAL A 163 -29.38 8.48 -1.47
C VAL A 163 -30.20 9.42 -0.60
N ASP A 164 -31.41 9.75 -1.08
CA ASP A 164 -32.41 10.48 -0.28
C ASP A 164 -32.81 9.69 0.97
#